data_AF-A0A7C3EZ33-F1
#
_entry.id   AF-A0A7C3EZ33-F1
#
_cell.length_a   1.000
_cell.length_b   1.000
_cell.length_c   1.000
_cell.angle_alpha   90.00
_cell.angle_beta   90.00
_cell.angle_gamma   90.00
#
_symmetry.space_group_name_H-M   'P 1'
#
loop_
_entity.id
_entity.type
_entity.pdbx_description
1 polymer ?
#
loop_
_entity_poly.entity_id
_entity_poly.type
_entity_poly.pdbx_seq_one_letter_code
_entity_poly.pdbx_strand_id
1 'polypeptide(L)'
;MSLRGQAMRRLGVVVVAAALAASLALAAERKGAEFDPDLPPCVVKTEPADRAKDVDFALREIKVTFDRPMTTEKSWSWMLMTECGVYPGYRGGTAEPRWEDDGRTCVLPVRLSPDTVYAVGVNSPRNWGFRDTKGKAAVPFAWVFKTKK
;
A
#
# COMPACT_ATOMS: atom_id res chain seq x y z
N MET A 1 -14.33 -50.53 60.21
CA MET A 1 -12.96 -50.03 60.01
C MET A 1 -12.70 -49.96 58.51
N SER A 2 -12.76 -48.79 57.90
CA SER A 2 -11.95 -48.43 56.72
C SER A 2 -12.13 -46.94 56.40
N LEU A 3 -11.02 -46.27 56.13
CA LEU A 3 -10.80 -44.83 56.19
C LEU A 3 -11.10 -44.10 54.87
N ARG A 4 -11.55 -42.86 55.04
CA ARG A 4 -11.39 -41.63 54.22
C ARG A 4 -10.30 -41.65 53.13
N GLY A 5 -10.54 -40.88 52.06
CA GLY A 5 -9.51 -39.96 51.54
C GLY A 5 -9.35 -39.84 50.01
N GLN A 6 -10.05 -38.88 49.42
CA GLN A 6 -9.51 -37.78 48.59
C GLN A 6 -8.29 -38.05 47.66
N ALA A 7 -8.46 -37.85 46.34
CA ALA A 7 -7.43 -37.20 45.52
C ALA A 7 -8.03 -36.60 44.23
N MET A 8 -8.24 -35.28 44.29
CA MET A 8 -8.43 -34.38 43.18
C MET A 8 -7.08 -34.21 42.43
N ARG A 9 -7.14 -33.83 41.15
CA ARG A 9 -6.08 -33.24 40.29
C ARG A 9 -5.11 -34.18 39.55
N ARG A 10 -5.35 -34.32 38.25
CA ARG A 10 -4.32 -34.14 37.20
C ARG A 10 -4.95 -33.29 36.10
N LEU A 11 -4.94 -31.96 36.29
CA LEU A 11 -4.03 -31.03 35.61
C LEU A 11 -4.03 -31.20 34.09
N GLY A 12 -4.67 -30.25 33.41
CA GLY A 12 -4.63 -30.11 31.96
C GLY A 12 -3.24 -29.68 31.49
N VAL A 13 -2.65 -30.44 30.57
CA VAL A 13 -1.43 -30.07 29.83
C VAL A 13 -1.48 -30.67 28.42
N VAL A 14 -2.64 -30.67 27.74
CA VAL A 14 -2.72 -31.18 26.34
C VAL A 14 -3.21 -30.13 25.34
N VAL A 15 -3.61 -28.93 25.78
CA VAL A 15 -4.21 -27.91 24.88
C VAL A 15 -3.21 -26.87 24.33
N VAL A 16 -1.95 -26.84 24.77
CA VAL A 16 -1.02 -25.74 24.43
C VAL A 16 -0.13 -25.98 23.20
N ALA A 17 0.04 -27.23 22.73
CA ALA A 17 1.01 -27.53 21.66
C ALA A 17 0.51 -27.29 20.22
N ALA A 18 -0.80 -27.22 19.97
CA ALA A 18 -1.35 -27.07 18.62
C ALA A 18 -1.59 -25.60 18.19
N ALA A 19 -1.59 -24.66 19.14
CA ALA A 19 -1.85 -23.24 18.85
C ALA A 19 -0.59 -22.44 18.47
N LEU A 20 0.63 -22.99 18.70
CA LEU A 20 1.88 -22.30 18.36
C LEU A 20 2.37 -22.55 16.92
N ALA A 21 1.85 -23.57 16.22
CA ALA A 21 2.26 -23.85 14.84
C ALA A 21 1.45 -23.05 13.79
N ALA A 22 0.24 -22.57 14.13
CA ALA A 22 -0.62 -21.81 13.22
C ALA A 22 -0.29 -20.31 13.17
N SER A 23 0.45 -19.78 14.17
CA SER A 23 0.85 -18.37 14.21
C SER A 23 2.15 -18.07 13.46
N LEU A 24 2.97 -19.07 13.14
CA LEU A 24 4.20 -18.89 12.34
C LEU A 24 3.98 -18.90 10.82
N ALA A 25 2.80 -19.30 10.33
CA ALA A 25 2.52 -19.30 8.88
C ALA A 25 2.03 -17.94 8.34
N LEU A 26 1.55 -17.03 9.20
CA LEU A 26 1.10 -15.70 8.79
C LEU A 26 2.25 -14.66 8.71
N ALA A 27 3.42 -15.03 9.20
CA ALA A 27 4.66 -14.31 9.01
C ALA A 27 5.46 -14.87 7.82
N ALA A 28 4.78 -15.37 6.79
CA ALA A 28 5.39 -15.48 5.48
C ALA A 28 5.79 -14.06 5.06
N GLU A 29 7.06 -13.73 5.30
CA GLU A 29 7.71 -12.55 4.77
C GLU A 29 7.22 -12.37 3.34
N ARG A 30 6.54 -11.26 3.07
CA ARG A 30 6.36 -10.80 1.70
C ARG A 30 7.75 -10.49 1.18
N LYS A 31 8.52 -11.51 0.77
CA LYS A 31 9.53 -11.36 -0.26
C LYS A 31 8.78 -10.83 -1.47
N GLY A 32 8.67 -9.51 -1.57
CA GLY A 32 8.13 -8.86 -2.74
C GLY A 32 8.85 -9.43 -3.96
N ALA A 33 8.12 -9.62 -5.05
CA ALA A 33 8.65 -10.22 -6.27
C ALA A 33 10.06 -9.68 -6.56
N GLU A 34 10.98 -10.60 -6.87
CA GLU A 34 12.34 -10.24 -7.25
C GLU A 34 12.26 -9.35 -8.49
N PHE A 35 12.94 -8.20 -8.45
CA PHE A 35 12.98 -7.23 -9.54
C PHE A 35 14.37 -7.26 -10.18
N ASP A 36 14.42 -7.03 -11.49
CA ASP A 36 15.69 -6.87 -12.20
C ASP A 36 16.30 -5.48 -11.88
N PRO A 37 17.50 -5.41 -11.27
CA PRO A 37 18.12 -4.14 -10.93
C PRO A 37 18.52 -3.30 -12.15
N ASP A 38 18.66 -3.89 -13.33
CA ASP A 38 18.98 -3.19 -14.58
C ASP A 38 17.75 -2.51 -15.18
N LEU A 39 16.55 -3.02 -14.91
CA LEU A 39 15.29 -2.38 -15.29
C LEU A 39 14.92 -1.20 -14.37
N PRO A 40 14.24 -0.17 -14.87
CA PRO A 40 13.68 0.89 -14.03
C PRO A 40 12.57 0.38 -13.10
N PRO A 41 12.36 1.02 -11.93
CA PRO A 41 11.23 0.72 -11.07
C PRO A 41 9.91 0.91 -11.80
N CYS A 42 8.93 0.08 -11.49
CA CYS A 42 7.60 0.17 -12.08
C CYS A 42 6.51 0.05 -11.02
N VAL A 43 5.34 0.61 -11.35
CA VAL A 43 4.14 0.47 -10.55
C VAL A 43 3.57 -0.93 -10.76
N VAL A 44 3.36 -1.68 -9.68
CA VAL A 44 2.77 -3.03 -9.71
C VAL A 44 1.34 -3.06 -9.16
N LYS A 45 0.93 -2.03 -8.41
CA LYS A 45 -0.42 -1.91 -7.86
C LYS A 45 -0.79 -0.44 -7.65
N THR A 46 -2.06 -0.13 -7.88
CA THR A 46 -2.68 1.12 -7.44
C THR A 46 -3.90 0.84 -6.58
N GLU A 47 -4.18 1.74 -5.65
CA GLU A 47 -5.39 1.74 -4.84
C GLU A 47 -5.98 3.15 -4.84
N PRO A 48 -7.16 3.40 -5.44
CA PRO A 48 -7.98 2.46 -6.20
C PRO A 48 -7.25 1.83 -7.39
N ALA A 49 -7.68 0.63 -7.78
CA ALA A 49 -7.18 -0.03 -8.98
C ALA A 49 -7.44 0.84 -10.22
N ASP A 50 -6.59 0.73 -11.24
CA ASP A 50 -6.82 1.42 -12.50
C ASP A 50 -8.20 1.06 -13.07
N ARG A 51 -8.90 2.08 -13.56
CA ARG A 51 -10.28 2.04 -14.06
C ARG A 51 -11.32 1.58 -13.06
N ALA A 52 -11.01 1.61 -11.76
CA ALA A 52 -12.01 1.36 -10.72
C ALA A 52 -13.19 2.32 -10.88
N LYS A 53 -14.39 1.77 -10.75
CA LYS A 53 -15.66 2.49 -10.73
C LYS A 53 -16.23 2.46 -9.31
N ASP A 54 -17.19 3.33 -9.05
CA ASP A 54 -17.93 3.39 -7.79
C ASP A 54 -17.04 3.52 -6.54
N VAL A 55 -15.86 4.14 -6.70
CA VAL A 55 -14.94 4.41 -5.59
C VAL A 55 -15.67 5.28 -4.55
N ASP A 56 -15.54 4.93 -3.27
CA ASP A 56 -16.14 5.74 -2.23
C ASP A 56 -15.47 7.13 -2.19
N PHE A 57 -16.25 8.20 -2.38
CA PHE A 57 -15.74 9.57 -2.24
C PHE A 57 -15.38 9.92 -0.78
N ALA A 58 -15.76 9.07 0.19
CA ALA A 58 -15.27 9.14 1.57
C ALA A 58 -13.82 8.65 1.73
N LEU A 59 -13.20 8.04 0.70
CA LEU A 59 -11.79 7.67 0.72
C LEU A 59 -10.91 8.90 0.97
N ARG A 60 -9.86 8.71 1.78
CA ARG A 60 -8.96 9.78 2.23
C ARG A 60 -7.52 9.61 1.76
N GLU A 61 -7.22 8.49 1.13
CA GLU A 61 -5.89 8.21 0.59
C GLU A 61 -5.98 7.35 -0.67
N ILE A 62 -5.03 7.57 -1.58
CA ILE A 62 -4.74 6.66 -2.70
C ILE A 62 -3.31 6.17 -2.59
N LYS A 63 -3.00 5.02 -3.16
CA LYS A 63 -1.70 4.36 -3.03
C LYS A 63 -1.15 3.94 -4.39
N VAL A 64 0.18 3.98 -4.47
CA VAL A 64 0.96 3.34 -5.53
C VAL A 64 1.98 2.42 -4.87
N THR A 65 2.02 1.17 -5.29
CA THR A 65 3.05 0.20 -4.87
C THR A 65 3.99 -0.06 -6.03
N PHE A 66 5.28 0.01 -5.74
CA PHE A 66 6.37 -0.29 -6.66
C PHE A 66 6.87 -1.73 -6.48
N ASP A 67 7.51 -2.26 -7.51
CA ASP A 67 8.15 -3.58 -7.49
C ASP A 67 9.34 -3.69 -6.52
N ARG A 68 9.83 -2.55 -6.00
CA ARG A 68 11.03 -2.48 -5.15
C ARG A 68 10.98 -1.33 -4.14
N PRO A 69 11.84 -1.35 -3.10
CA PRO A 69 11.99 -0.22 -2.18
C PRO A 69 12.44 1.04 -2.90
N MET A 70 11.84 2.17 -2.54
CA MET A 70 12.07 3.47 -3.16
C MET A 70 12.80 4.43 -2.21
N THR A 71 13.32 5.53 -2.74
CA THR A 71 13.77 6.65 -1.92
C THR A 71 12.56 7.30 -1.27
N THR A 72 12.53 7.35 0.06
CA THR A 72 11.33 7.76 0.82
C THR A 72 11.38 9.19 1.34
N GLU A 73 12.57 9.76 1.51
CA GLU A 73 12.74 11.12 2.05
C GLU A 73 12.43 12.17 0.98
N LYS A 74 11.24 12.80 1.07
CA LYS A 74 10.79 13.90 0.20
C LYS A 74 10.92 13.64 -1.31
N SER A 75 10.77 12.39 -1.72
CA SER A 75 10.98 11.94 -3.10
C SER A 75 9.69 11.40 -3.71
N TRP A 76 8.96 12.25 -4.43
CA TRP A 76 7.77 11.85 -5.20
C TRP A 76 7.46 12.86 -6.32
N SER A 77 6.74 12.40 -7.35
CA SER A 77 6.15 13.26 -8.37
C SER A 77 4.79 12.72 -8.76
N TRP A 78 3.79 13.13 -7.97
CA TRP A 78 2.38 12.89 -8.26
C TRP A 78 1.91 13.92 -9.29
N MET A 79 1.42 13.44 -10.42
CA MET A 79 1.13 14.26 -11.59
C MET A 79 -0.35 14.24 -11.92
N LEU A 80 -0.90 15.41 -12.27
CA LEU A 80 -2.22 15.49 -12.91
C LEU A 80 -2.07 15.09 -14.39
N MET A 81 -2.90 14.15 -14.84
CA MET A 81 -3.08 13.90 -16.27
C MET A 81 -4.12 14.88 -16.80
N THR A 82 -3.65 16.04 -17.26
CA THR A 82 -4.49 17.10 -17.83
C THR A 82 -5.38 16.53 -18.95
N GLU A 83 -6.60 17.04 -19.07
CA GLU A 83 -7.66 16.59 -20.01
C GLU A 83 -8.29 15.23 -19.70
N CYS A 84 -7.64 14.37 -18.91
CA CYS A 84 -8.17 13.04 -18.58
C CYS A 84 -9.02 13.01 -17.30
N GLY A 85 -8.92 14.01 -16.42
CA GLY A 85 -9.67 14.07 -15.17
C GLY A 85 -9.16 15.13 -14.20
N VAL A 86 -9.54 14.98 -12.93
CA VAL A 86 -9.17 15.89 -11.85
C VAL A 86 -8.02 15.30 -11.01
N TYR A 87 -7.19 16.17 -10.44
CA TYR A 87 -6.16 15.76 -9.47
C TYR A 87 -6.80 15.49 -8.10
N PRO A 88 -6.55 14.33 -7.46
CA PRO A 88 -7.22 13.96 -6.22
C PRO A 88 -6.59 14.56 -4.95
N GLY A 89 -5.32 14.98 -5.03
CA GLY A 89 -4.60 15.55 -3.89
C GLY A 89 -4.98 17.00 -3.57
N TYR A 90 -4.54 17.48 -2.40
CA TYR A 90 -4.79 18.86 -1.96
C TYR A 90 -4.03 19.86 -2.85
N ARG A 91 -4.75 20.70 -3.59
CA ARG A 91 -4.15 21.86 -4.27
C ARG A 91 -3.64 22.86 -3.22
N GLY A 92 -2.32 23.09 -3.18
CA GLY A 92 -1.69 24.01 -2.21
C GLY A 92 -1.74 23.54 -0.75
N GLY A 93 -2.03 22.26 -0.49
CA GLY A 93 -2.14 21.72 0.86
C GLY A 93 -0.81 21.27 1.47
N THR A 94 -0.81 21.12 2.80
CA THR A 94 0.33 20.70 3.63
C THR A 94 0.40 19.19 3.87
N ALA A 95 -0.58 18.41 3.42
CA ALA A 95 -0.61 16.97 3.61
C ALA A 95 0.36 16.29 2.62
N GLU A 96 1.56 15.99 3.11
CA GLU A 96 2.61 15.35 2.33
C GLU A 96 2.30 13.85 2.10
N PRO A 97 2.70 13.29 0.94
CA PRO A 97 2.77 11.85 0.76
C PRO A 97 3.63 11.18 1.83
N ARG A 98 3.26 9.96 2.20
CA ARG A 98 4.03 9.12 3.13
C ARG A 98 4.37 7.78 2.49
N TRP A 99 5.36 7.09 3.04
CA TRP A 99 5.77 5.76 2.59
C TRP A 99 5.41 4.69 3.62
N GLU A 100 4.95 3.55 3.13
CA GLU A 100 4.59 2.34 3.88
C GLU A 100 5.22 1.11 3.17
N ASP A 101 5.02 -0.09 3.72
CA ASP A 101 5.53 -1.35 3.15
C ASP A 101 7.05 -1.28 2.85
N ASP A 102 7.84 -0.89 3.86
CA ASP A 102 9.30 -0.75 3.77
C ASP A 102 9.77 0.10 2.58
N GLY A 103 9.01 1.16 2.29
CA GLY A 103 9.32 2.09 1.21
C GLY A 103 8.90 1.62 -0.19
N ARG A 104 8.09 0.56 -0.29
CA ARG A 104 7.53 0.11 -1.58
C ARG A 104 6.22 0.80 -1.94
N THR A 105 5.47 1.29 -0.95
CA THR A 105 4.15 1.89 -1.19
C THR A 105 4.16 3.36 -0.81
N CYS A 106 3.89 4.24 -1.77
CA CYS A 106 3.67 5.66 -1.51
C CYS A 106 2.18 5.94 -1.40
N VAL A 107 1.79 6.61 -0.32
CA VAL A 107 0.40 6.97 0.00
C VAL A 107 0.22 8.46 -0.18
N LEU A 108 -0.72 8.86 -1.05
CA LEU A 108 -1.13 10.24 -1.25
C LEU A 108 -2.43 10.51 -0.49
N PRO A 109 -2.43 11.46 0.47
CA PRO A 109 -3.67 11.99 1.05
C PRO A 109 -4.53 12.70 -0.01
N VAL A 110 -5.84 12.44 -0.01
CA VAL A 110 -6.79 12.96 -1.02
C VAL A 110 -8.07 13.50 -0.41
N ARG A 111 -8.75 14.36 -1.18
CA ARG A 111 -10.13 14.78 -0.92
C ARG A 111 -10.94 14.59 -2.19
N LEU A 112 -11.83 13.61 -2.16
CA LEU A 112 -12.62 13.23 -3.32
C LEU A 112 -14.03 13.85 -3.27
N SER A 113 -14.59 14.06 -4.46
CA SER A 113 -15.96 14.51 -4.72
C SER A 113 -16.78 13.36 -5.32
N PRO A 114 -18.10 13.32 -5.08
CA PRO A 114 -18.99 12.35 -5.72
C PRO A 114 -19.02 12.52 -7.25
N ASP A 115 -19.36 11.45 -7.97
CA ASP A 115 -19.50 11.37 -9.44
C ASP A 115 -18.36 12.03 -10.24
N THR A 116 -17.12 11.89 -9.76
CA THR A 116 -15.94 12.57 -10.31
C THR A 116 -14.95 11.58 -10.90
N VAL A 117 -14.41 11.91 -12.08
CA VAL A 117 -13.30 11.18 -12.71
C VAL A 117 -11.97 11.79 -12.28
N TYR A 118 -11.13 10.97 -11.66
CA TYR A 118 -9.78 11.31 -11.27
C TYR A 118 -8.77 10.69 -12.23
N ALA A 119 -7.75 11.45 -12.59
CA ALA A 119 -6.66 11.00 -13.44
C ALA A 119 -5.32 11.49 -12.87
N VAL A 120 -4.51 10.54 -12.45
CA VAL A 120 -3.28 10.80 -11.68
C VAL A 120 -2.15 9.91 -12.19
N GLY A 121 -0.92 10.40 -12.09
CA GLY A 121 0.26 9.67 -12.52
C GLY A 121 1.44 9.78 -11.58
N VAL A 122 2.40 8.89 -11.84
CA VAL A 122 3.71 8.77 -11.24
C VAL A 122 4.71 9.27 -12.27
N ASN A 123 5.50 10.27 -11.90
CA ASN A 123 6.48 10.93 -12.76
C ASN A 123 5.86 11.54 -14.04
N SER A 124 6.65 12.35 -14.73
CA SER A 124 6.36 12.90 -16.06
C SER A 124 7.69 13.15 -16.79
N PRO A 125 7.69 13.48 -18.09
CA PRO A 125 8.91 13.87 -18.79
C PRO A 125 9.71 15.00 -18.11
N ARG A 126 9.06 15.82 -17.28
CA ARG A 126 9.68 16.94 -16.55
C ARG A 126 9.79 16.73 -15.03
N ASN A 127 9.20 15.67 -14.47
CA ASN A 127 9.15 15.45 -13.01
C ASN A 127 9.50 14.00 -12.69
N TRP A 128 10.64 13.80 -12.02
CA TRP A 128 11.22 12.47 -11.79
C TRP A 128 11.46 12.21 -10.31
N GLY A 129 10.49 12.52 -9.45
CA GLY A 129 10.64 12.42 -8.00
C GLY A 129 10.47 10.99 -7.47
N PHE A 130 9.78 10.09 -8.16
CA PHE A 130 9.77 8.68 -7.78
C PHE A 130 11.01 7.97 -8.33
N ARG A 131 11.88 7.54 -7.42
CA ARG A 131 13.17 6.89 -7.70
C ARG A 131 13.43 5.75 -6.73
N ASP A 132 14.15 4.73 -7.16
CA ASP A 132 14.63 3.69 -6.24
C ASP A 132 15.74 4.20 -5.30
N THR A 133 16.20 3.35 -4.40
CA THR A 133 17.29 3.66 -3.45
C THR A 133 18.65 3.88 -4.11
N LYS A 134 18.78 3.57 -5.42
CA LYS A 134 19.98 3.85 -6.24
C LYS A 134 19.80 5.10 -7.12
N GLY A 135 18.67 5.80 -7.01
CA GLY A 135 18.37 7.02 -7.76
C GLY A 135 17.81 6.78 -9.17
N LYS A 136 17.57 5.53 -9.59
CA LYS A 136 16.98 5.21 -10.89
C LYS A 136 15.50 5.61 -10.88
N ALA A 137 15.10 6.41 -11.85
CA ALA A 137 13.74 6.94 -11.91
C ALA A 137 12.74 5.84 -12.32
N ALA A 138 11.59 5.82 -11.65
CA ALA A 138 10.48 4.95 -12.01
C ALA A 138 9.93 5.32 -13.39
N VAL A 139 9.51 4.30 -14.16
CA VAL A 139 8.81 4.49 -15.44
C VAL A 139 7.56 5.34 -15.21
N PRO A 140 7.30 6.37 -16.04
CA PRO A 140 6.05 7.12 -15.93
C PRO A 140 4.84 6.20 -16.09
N PHE A 141 3.88 6.34 -15.18
CA PHE A 141 2.67 5.53 -15.14
C PHE A 141 1.49 6.41 -14.79
N ALA A 142 0.32 6.15 -15.37
CA ALA A 142 -0.90 6.88 -15.07
C ALA A 142 -2.07 5.90 -14.92
N TRP A 143 -3.02 6.27 -14.07
CA TRP A 143 -4.27 5.54 -13.91
C TRP A 143 -5.43 6.49 -13.71
N VAL A 144 -6.62 5.95 -13.92
CA VAL A 144 -7.88 6.68 -13.76
C VAL A 144 -8.83 5.93 -12.83
N PHE A 145 -9.66 6.63 -12.09
CA PHE A 145 -10.75 6.01 -11.33
C PHE A 145 -11.94 6.97 -11.22
N LYS A 146 -13.12 6.41 -11.00
CA LYS A 146 -14.36 7.18 -10.87
C LYS A 146 -15.01 6.93 -9.51
N THR A 147 -15.41 8.00 -8.83
CA THR A 147 -16.18 7.91 -7.59
C THR A 147 -17.66 7.61 -7.86
N LYS A 148 -18.31 6.96 -6.89
CA LYS A 148 -19.76 6.76 -6.88
C LYS A 148 -20.50 8.11 -6.83
N LYS A 149 -21.76 8.10 -7.27
CA LYS A 149 -22.67 9.24 -7.13
C LYS A 149 -22.93 9.60 -5.67
#